data_AF-A0A090X1H8-F1
#
_entry.id   AF-A0A090X1H8-F1
#
_cell.length_a   1.000
_cell.length_b   1.000
_cell.length_c   1.000
_cell.angle_alpha   90.00
_cell.angle_beta   90.00
_cell.angle_gamma   90.00
#
_symmetry.space_group_name_H-M   'P 1'
#
loop_
_entity.id
_entity.type
_entity.pdbx_description
1 polymer ?
#
loop_
_entity_poly.entity_id
_entity_poly.type
_entity_poly.pdbx_seq_one_letter_code
_entity_poly.pdbx_strand_id
1 'polypeptide(L)'
;MAFTQVISRFREPFVLTYLAVGFAFIIPLLVLKTYEFALSIPVPVYKKWFYPLNENIKDPTSNELSNPIVISFEFKKKFGDKDMSRFKVKAPEHMEFGKLFYFFVDDYNALHPERKIEVLGENNELAGWIFYFKPHWWSALRHIDANKTIEWNGIREENNIIVQRLKV
;
A
#
# COMPACT_ATOMS: atom_id res chain seq x y z
N MET A 1 -24.19 2.99 -39.43
CA MET A 1 -24.40 2.53 -40.83
C MET A 1 -24.15 3.62 -41.87
N ALA A 2 -24.42 4.91 -41.62
CA ALA A 2 -24.18 5.98 -42.61
C ALA A 2 -22.68 6.27 -42.91
N PHE A 3 -21.81 6.21 -41.90
CA PHE A 3 -20.37 6.51 -42.05
C PHE A 3 -19.66 5.52 -42.99
N THR A 4 -19.95 4.23 -42.87
CA THR A 4 -19.36 3.18 -43.71
C THR A 4 -19.85 3.27 -45.16
N GLN A 5 -21.11 3.67 -45.38
CA GLN A 5 -21.68 3.90 -46.72
C GLN A 5 -21.10 5.13 -47.41
N VAL A 6 -20.71 6.15 -46.66
CA VAL A 6 -20.05 7.36 -47.20
C VAL A 6 -18.60 7.05 -47.56
N ILE A 7 -17.88 6.33 -46.70
CA ILE A 7 -16.48 5.96 -46.93
C ILE A 7 -16.32 5.01 -48.13
N SER A 8 -17.22 4.06 -48.32
CA SER A 8 -17.18 3.12 -49.45
C SER A 8 -17.42 3.78 -50.82
N ARG A 9 -17.83 5.05 -50.84
CA ARG A 9 -18.05 5.83 -52.07
C ARG A 9 -16.78 6.58 -52.52
N PHE A 10 -15.74 6.63 -51.70
CA PHE A 10 -14.45 7.23 -52.02
C PHE A 10 -13.47 6.19 -52.60
N ARG A 11 -12.45 6.65 -53.35
CA ARG A 11 -11.42 5.78 -53.94
C ARG A 11 -10.76 4.91 -52.86
N GLU A 12 -10.67 3.60 -53.13
CA GLU A 12 -9.98 2.55 -52.35
C GLU A 12 -8.77 3.03 -51.50
N PRO A 13 -7.75 3.74 -52.06
CA PRO A 13 -6.58 4.16 -51.29
C PRO A 13 -6.86 5.09 -50.10
N PHE A 14 -7.97 5.84 -50.11
CA PHE A 14 -8.25 6.84 -49.07
C PHE A 14 -9.15 6.31 -47.94
N VAL A 15 -9.75 5.13 -48.09
CA VAL A 15 -10.65 4.52 -47.11
C VAL A 15 -9.97 4.39 -45.74
N LEU A 16 -8.74 3.89 -45.70
CA LEU A 16 -7.95 3.74 -44.46
C LEU A 16 -7.63 5.09 -43.80
N THR A 17 -7.35 6.11 -44.62
CA THR A 17 -7.05 7.47 -44.12
C THR A 17 -8.29 8.08 -43.47
N TYR A 18 -9.46 7.95 -44.09
CA TYR A 18 -10.71 8.47 -43.53
C TYR A 18 -11.15 7.71 -42.26
N LEU A 19 -10.91 6.40 -42.19
CA LEU A 19 -11.13 5.63 -40.96
C LEU A 19 -10.22 6.11 -39.82
N ALA A 20 -8.94 6.34 -40.10
CA ALA A 20 -7.98 6.86 -39.11
C ALA A 20 -8.38 8.24 -38.57
N VAL A 21 -8.86 9.14 -39.44
CA VAL A 21 -9.37 10.46 -39.04
C VAL A 21 -10.63 10.35 -38.17
N GLY A 22 -11.49 9.36 -38.42
CA GLY A 22 -12.64 9.08 -37.56
C GLY A 22 -12.26 8.79 -36.10
N PHE A 23 -11.16 8.07 -35.87
CA PHE A 23 -10.65 7.81 -34.52
C PHE A 23 -10.15 9.08 -33.83
N ALA A 24 -9.63 10.07 -34.57
CA ALA A 24 -9.17 11.33 -34.00
C ALA A 24 -10.29 12.13 -33.31
N PHE A 25 -11.57 11.90 -33.65
CA PHE A 25 -12.72 12.49 -32.98
C PHE A 25 -13.19 11.69 -31.74
N ILE A 26 -12.98 10.36 -31.76
CA ILE A 26 -13.37 9.48 -30.65
C ILE A 26 -12.36 9.57 -29.50
N ILE A 27 -11.07 9.69 -29.82
CA ILE A 27 -9.98 9.69 -28.83
C ILE A 27 -10.16 10.79 -27.76
N PRO A 28 -10.40 12.09 -28.09
CA PRO A 28 -10.57 13.12 -27.08
C PRO A 28 -11.74 12.84 -26.13
N LEU A 29 -12.83 12.27 -26.65
CA LEU A 29 -14.01 11.94 -25.85
C LEU A 29 -13.73 10.76 -24.91
N LEU A 30 -13.00 9.74 -25.37
CA LEU A 30 -12.56 8.63 -24.52
C LEU A 30 -11.59 9.10 -23.43
N VAL A 31 -10.67 10.02 -23.75
CA VAL A 31 -9.74 10.60 -22.77
C VAL A 31 -10.51 11.37 -21.70
N LEU A 32 -11.47 12.22 -22.09
CA LEU A 32 -12.30 12.97 -21.16
C LEU A 32 -13.11 12.04 -20.25
N LYS A 33 -13.77 11.01 -20.80
CA LYS A 33 -14.55 10.06 -19.99
C LYS A 33 -13.68 9.23 -19.06
N THR A 34 -12.50 8.80 -19.51
CA THR A 34 -11.54 8.10 -18.65
C THR A 34 -11.09 8.99 -17.50
N TYR A 35 -10.85 10.28 -17.74
CA TYR A 35 -10.50 11.25 -16.70
C TYR A 35 -11.64 11.45 -15.69
N GLU A 36 -12.88 11.66 -16.15
CA GLU A 36 -14.07 11.76 -15.28
C GLU A 36 -14.24 10.52 -14.41
N PHE A 37 -14.10 9.32 -14.99
CA PHE A 37 -14.17 8.08 -14.22
C PHE A 37 -13.03 7.96 -13.22
N ALA A 38 -11.80 8.34 -13.59
CA ALA A 38 -10.67 8.35 -12.68
C ALA A 38 -10.90 9.29 -11.47
N LEU A 39 -11.50 10.46 -11.69
CA LEU A 39 -11.88 11.38 -10.61
C LEU A 39 -13.04 10.87 -9.75
N SER A 40 -13.92 10.05 -10.31
CA SER A 40 -15.04 9.46 -9.57
C SER A 40 -14.62 8.34 -8.61
N ILE A 41 -13.40 7.82 -8.73
CA ILE A 41 -12.87 6.81 -7.82
C ILE A 41 -12.64 7.48 -6.45
N PRO A 42 -13.33 7.05 -5.39
CA PRO A 42 -13.15 7.64 -4.08
C PRO A 42 -11.72 7.42 -3.59
N VAL A 43 -11.16 8.41 -2.89
CA VAL A 43 -9.85 8.28 -2.25
C VAL A 43 -9.93 7.11 -1.26
N PRO A 44 -9.06 6.11 -1.36
CA PRO A 44 -9.12 4.96 -0.48
C PRO A 44 -8.83 5.39 0.97
N VAL A 45 -9.81 5.18 1.86
CA VAL A 45 -9.65 5.43 3.29
C VAL A 45 -9.03 4.20 3.92
N TYR A 46 -7.76 4.28 4.28
CA TYR A 46 -7.06 3.18 4.92
C TYR A 46 -7.31 3.16 6.42
N LYS A 47 -7.54 1.95 6.94
CA LYS A 47 -7.70 1.74 8.37
C LYS A 47 -6.37 2.04 9.07
N LYS A 48 -6.38 3.06 9.91
CA LYS A 48 -5.22 3.44 10.74
C LYS A 48 -5.10 2.45 11.89
N TRP A 49 -3.89 1.99 12.14
CA TRP A 49 -3.53 1.24 13.34
C TRP A 49 -2.82 2.18 14.31
N PHE A 50 -3.16 2.09 15.60
CA PHE A 50 -2.55 2.91 16.64
C PHE A 50 -1.73 2.03 17.57
N TYR A 51 -0.57 2.53 17.98
CA TYR A 51 0.28 1.80 18.91
C TYR A 51 -0.41 1.74 20.30
N PRO A 52 -0.63 0.55 20.87
CA PRO A 52 -1.29 0.41 22.17
C PRO A 52 -0.33 0.79 23.31
N LEU A 53 -0.41 2.03 23.82
CA LEU A 53 0.46 2.50 24.92
C LEU A 53 0.07 1.99 26.30
N ASN A 54 -1.23 1.80 26.54
CA ASN A 54 -1.79 1.46 27.85
C ASN A 54 -2.43 0.08 27.90
N GLU A 55 -2.36 -0.68 26.81
CA GLU A 55 -2.89 -2.04 26.76
C GLU A 55 -1.74 -3.03 26.87
N ASN A 56 -1.85 -3.95 27.83
CA ASN A 56 -0.92 -5.07 27.91
C ASN A 56 -1.32 -6.08 26.81
N ILE A 57 -0.58 -6.04 25.70
CA ILE A 57 -0.74 -7.01 24.62
C ILE A 57 -0.26 -8.36 25.13
N LYS A 58 -1.16 -9.34 25.18
CA LYS A 58 -0.84 -10.71 25.60
C LYS A 58 0.30 -11.26 24.75
N ASP A 59 1.25 -11.91 25.42
CA ASP A 59 2.35 -12.58 24.74
C ASP A 59 1.85 -13.55 23.65
N PRO A 60 2.63 -13.75 22.57
CA PRO A 60 2.30 -14.73 21.55
C PRO A 60 2.22 -16.15 22.12
N THR A 61 1.17 -16.87 21.76
CA THR A 61 1.10 -18.31 22.07
C THR A 61 2.01 -19.12 21.15
N SER A 62 2.41 -20.33 21.56
CA SER A 62 3.23 -21.21 20.72
C SER A 62 2.62 -21.49 19.34
N ASN A 63 1.29 -21.54 19.25
CA ASN A 63 0.60 -21.73 17.98
C ASN A 63 0.71 -20.50 17.06
N GLU A 64 0.62 -19.29 17.62
CA GLU A 64 0.81 -18.04 16.87
C GLU A 64 2.24 -17.91 16.34
N LEU A 65 3.23 -18.49 17.02
CA LEU A 65 4.65 -18.44 16.66
C LEU A 65 5.07 -19.48 15.61
N SER A 66 4.15 -20.32 15.15
CA SER A 66 4.44 -21.37 14.16
C SER A 66 4.75 -20.80 12.77
N ASN A 67 5.57 -21.54 12.00
CA ASN A 67 5.94 -21.24 10.61
C ASN A 67 6.38 -19.78 10.37
N PRO A 68 7.49 -19.31 10.97
CA PRO A 68 7.97 -17.96 10.77
C PRO A 68 8.61 -17.77 9.38
N ILE A 69 8.14 -16.77 8.65
CA ILE A 69 8.75 -16.28 7.41
C ILE A 69 9.57 -15.01 7.66
N VAL A 70 10.59 -14.73 6.85
CA VAL A 70 11.39 -13.51 6.99
C VAL A 70 10.88 -12.41 6.07
N ILE A 71 10.51 -11.28 6.64
CA ILE A 71 10.00 -10.10 5.90
C ILE A 71 10.86 -8.86 6.20
N SER A 72 10.68 -7.81 5.41
CA SER A 72 11.32 -6.50 5.66
C SER A 72 10.29 -5.43 6.01
N PHE A 73 10.54 -4.66 7.06
CA PHE A 73 9.89 -3.38 7.31
C PHE A 73 10.76 -2.23 6.80
N GLU A 74 10.17 -1.27 6.10
CA GLU A 74 10.85 -0.07 5.62
C GLU A 74 10.08 1.18 6.07
N PHE A 75 10.68 1.96 6.97
CA PHE A 75 10.05 3.16 7.53
C PHE A 75 11.03 4.11 8.24
N LYS A 76 10.55 5.31 8.56
CA LYS A 76 11.28 6.34 9.30
C LYS A 76 11.15 6.12 10.81
N LYS A 77 12.27 6.15 11.54
CA LYS A 77 12.25 5.96 13.00
C LYS A 77 11.61 7.15 13.71
N LYS A 78 11.95 8.37 13.28
CA LYS A 78 11.44 9.61 13.85
C LYS A 78 10.61 10.42 12.88
N PHE A 79 9.80 11.32 13.42
CA PHE A 79 9.11 12.28 12.58
C PHE A 79 10.14 13.23 11.93
N GLY A 80 10.06 13.41 10.61
CA GLY A 80 10.96 14.32 9.89
C GLY A 80 12.32 13.74 9.47
N ASP A 81 12.63 12.49 9.80
CA ASP A 81 13.83 11.81 9.28
C ASP A 81 13.83 11.84 7.75
N LYS A 82 15.00 12.07 7.13
CA LYS A 82 15.13 12.03 5.66
C LYS A 82 15.23 10.59 5.16
N ASP A 83 15.91 9.74 5.91
CA ASP A 83 16.24 8.38 5.48
C ASP A 83 15.23 7.35 5.99
N MET A 84 14.91 6.38 5.12
CA MET A 84 14.13 5.20 5.47
C MET A 84 15.06 4.13 6.05
N SER A 85 14.71 3.59 7.21
CA SER A 85 15.40 2.43 7.78
C SER A 85 14.73 1.14 7.33
N ARG A 86 15.53 0.12 7.00
CA ARG A 86 15.04 -1.21 6.64
C ARG A 86 15.41 -2.21 7.73
N PHE A 87 14.42 -2.96 8.21
CA PHE A 87 14.57 -3.98 9.25
C PHE A 87 14.09 -5.32 8.74
N LYS A 88 14.85 -6.39 8.98
CA LYS A 88 14.40 -7.76 8.72
C LYS A 88 13.79 -8.34 9.99
N VAL A 89 12.61 -8.93 9.88
CA VAL A 89 11.85 -9.46 11.02
C VAL A 89 11.35 -10.86 10.68
N LYS A 90 11.32 -11.74 11.69
CA LYS A 90 10.65 -13.03 11.60
C LYS A 90 9.17 -12.82 11.89
N ALA A 91 8.32 -13.13 10.93
CA ALA A 91 6.89 -12.98 10.98
C ALA A 91 6.24 -14.37 10.99
N PRO A 92 5.75 -14.85 12.15
CA PRO A 92 4.95 -16.06 12.23
C PRO A 92 3.67 -15.93 11.41
N GLU A 93 3.35 -16.92 10.58
CA GLU A 93 2.23 -16.85 9.63
C GLU A 93 0.87 -16.65 10.30
N HIS A 94 0.68 -17.24 11.49
CA HIS A 94 -0.59 -17.22 12.23
C HIS A 94 -0.73 -16.06 13.22
N MET A 95 0.28 -15.19 13.33
CA MET A 95 0.21 -14.01 14.19
C MET A 95 -0.48 -12.84 13.48
N GLU A 96 -1.27 -12.05 14.21
CA GLU A 96 -1.81 -10.78 13.70
C GLU A 96 -0.70 -9.78 13.37
N PHE A 97 -0.81 -9.09 12.24
CA PHE A 97 0.22 -8.16 11.78
C PHE A 97 0.47 -7.01 12.77
N GLY A 98 -0.58 -6.46 13.38
CA GLY A 98 -0.47 -5.39 14.37
C GLY A 98 0.26 -5.86 15.64
N LYS A 99 0.00 -7.09 16.09
CA LYS A 99 0.70 -7.72 17.22
C LYS A 99 2.19 -7.90 16.92
N LEU A 100 2.52 -8.39 15.72
CA LEU A 100 3.90 -8.52 15.26
C LEU A 100 4.62 -7.17 15.27
N PHE A 101 3.99 -6.12 14.71
CA PHE A 101 4.60 -4.80 14.65
C PHE A 101 4.78 -4.17 16.04
N TYR A 102 3.84 -4.38 16.97
CA TYR A 102 3.96 -3.96 18.35
C TYR A 102 5.20 -4.54 19.04
N PHE A 103 5.35 -5.87 19.04
CA PHE A 103 6.49 -6.54 19.67
C PHE A 103 7.81 -6.14 19.00
N PHE A 104 7.82 -6.02 17.68
CA PHE A 104 9.00 -5.57 16.96
C PHE A 104 9.48 -4.17 17.42
N VAL A 105 8.56 -3.21 17.57
CA VAL A 105 8.90 -1.85 18.03
C VAL A 105 9.39 -1.88 19.47
N ASP A 106 8.75 -2.64 20.35
CA ASP A 106 9.11 -2.73 21.76
C ASP A 106 10.49 -3.37 21.96
N ASP A 107 10.71 -4.54 21.35
CA ASP A 107 12.01 -5.24 21.36
C ASP A 107 13.13 -4.37 20.79
N TYR A 108 12.87 -3.69 19.67
CA TYR A 108 13.87 -2.80 19.06
C TYR A 108 14.23 -1.62 19.97
N ASN A 109 13.23 -1.01 20.61
CA ASN A 109 13.43 0.14 21.50
C ASN A 109 14.11 -0.24 22.81
N ALA A 110 13.89 -1.46 23.30
CA ALA A 110 14.59 -2.02 24.46
C ALA A 110 16.06 -2.30 24.14
N LEU A 111 16.34 -2.87 22.96
CA LEU A 111 17.71 -3.17 22.51
C LEU A 111 18.52 -1.95 22.08
N HIS A 112 17.85 -0.89 21.59
CA HIS A 112 18.50 0.34 21.11
C HIS A 112 17.93 1.61 21.76
N PRO A 113 18.19 1.85 23.06
CA PRO A 113 17.64 3.00 23.78
C PRO A 113 18.06 4.36 23.21
N GLU A 114 19.18 4.43 22.51
CA GLU A 114 19.73 5.64 21.91
C GLU A 114 19.13 5.98 20.54
N ARG A 115 18.50 5.01 19.87
CA ARG A 115 17.94 5.15 18.51
C ARG A 115 16.53 4.58 18.40
N LYS A 116 15.68 4.96 19.36
CA LYS A 116 14.29 4.51 19.43
C LYS A 116 13.45 4.89 18.20
N ILE A 117 12.53 4.00 17.86
CA ILE A 117 11.38 4.26 17.01
C ILE A 117 10.36 5.04 17.84
N GLU A 118 10.04 6.25 17.40
CA GLU A 118 9.04 7.09 18.05
C GLU A 118 7.63 6.55 17.75
N VAL A 119 6.82 6.31 18.77
CA VAL A 119 5.42 5.88 18.59
C VAL A 119 4.43 7.04 18.69
N LEU A 120 4.85 8.14 19.32
CA LEU A 120 4.09 9.37 19.48
C LEU A 120 4.39 10.34 18.32
N GLY A 121 3.41 11.18 17.99
CA GLY A 121 3.54 12.30 17.07
C GLY A 121 4.21 13.52 17.70
N GLU A 122 4.37 14.59 16.92
CA GLU A 122 5.00 15.86 17.35
C GLU A 122 4.32 16.48 18.59
N ASN A 123 3.01 16.30 18.75
CA ASN A 123 2.22 16.89 19.84
C ASN A 123 1.93 15.92 21.00
N ASN A 124 2.70 14.83 21.12
CA ASN A 124 2.43 13.77 22.10
C ASN A 124 1.11 13.01 21.87
N GLU A 125 0.51 13.16 20.69
CA GLU A 125 -0.67 12.41 20.26
C GLU A 125 -0.28 11.05 19.65
N LEU A 126 -1.18 10.07 19.74
CA LEU A 126 -0.98 8.75 19.15
C LEU A 126 -0.91 8.87 17.63
N ALA A 127 0.26 8.54 17.06
CA ALA A 127 0.41 8.54 15.62
C ALA A 127 -0.34 7.35 15.01
N GLY A 128 -1.13 7.61 13.98
CA GLY A 128 -1.73 6.55 13.18
C GLY A 128 -0.71 5.95 12.22
N TRP A 129 -0.71 4.63 12.07
CA TRP A 129 0.15 3.90 11.15
C TRP A 129 -0.69 3.21 10.09
N ILE A 130 -0.19 3.20 8.86
CA ILE A 130 -0.73 2.41 7.76
C ILE A 130 0.37 1.51 7.19
N PHE A 131 -0.05 0.35 6.70
CA PHE A 131 0.84 -0.71 6.28
C PHE A 131 0.47 -1.15 4.87
N TYR A 132 1.46 -1.22 3.99
CA TYR A 132 1.24 -1.65 2.61
C TYR A 132 2.47 -2.31 2.03
N PHE A 133 2.24 -3.19 1.05
CA PHE A 133 3.33 -3.80 0.29
C PHE A 133 3.98 -2.73 -0.58
N LYS A 134 5.32 -2.73 -0.64
CA LYS A 134 6.06 -1.85 -1.56
C LYS A 134 5.58 -2.09 -3.00
N PRO A 135 4.90 -1.10 -3.63
CA PRO A 135 4.32 -1.33 -4.95
C PRO A 135 5.43 -1.40 -6.01
N HIS A 136 5.20 -2.21 -7.04
CA HIS A 136 5.88 -2.04 -8.32
C HIS A 136 5.29 -0.85 -9.07
N TRP A 137 6.04 -0.29 -10.02
CA TRP A 137 5.63 0.89 -10.77
C TRP A 137 4.33 0.71 -11.57
N TRP A 138 3.96 -0.53 -11.90
CA TRP A 138 2.72 -0.87 -12.60
C TRP A 138 1.59 -1.38 -11.68
N SER A 139 1.87 -1.64 -10.40
CA SER A 139 0.92 -2.32 -9.52
C SER A 139 0.14 -1.34 -8.67
N ALA A 140 -1.16 -1.62 -8.48
CA ALA A 140 -1.95 -0.92 -7.48
C ALA A 140 -1.37 -1.14 -6.06
N LEU A 141 -1.59 -0.15 -5.19
CA LEU A 141 -1.17 -0.20 -3.80
C LEU A 141 -1.97 -1.26 -3.03
N ARG A 142 -1.28 -2.27 -2.47
CA ARG A 142 -1.92 -3.33 -1.68
C ARG A 142 -1.72 -3.08 -0.19
N HIS A 143 -2.83 -2.93 0.54
CA HIS A 143 -2.83 -2.64 1.98
C HIS A 143 -2.77 -3.91 2.82
N ILE A 144 -2.33 -3.74 4.06
CA ILE A 144 -2.24 -4.78 5.08
C ILE A 144 -3.17 -4.37 6.22
N ASP A 145 -4.10 -5.26 6.60
CA ASP A 145 -4.95 -5.08 7.77
C ASP A 145 -4.20 -5.59 9.01
N ALA A 146 -3.98 -4.68 9.96
CA ALA A 146 -3.27 -4.97 11.19
C ALA A 146 -4.00 -5.99 12.09
N ASN A 147 -5.33 -6.12 11.95
CA ASN A 147 -6.15 -7.04 12.74
C ASN A 147 -6.28 -8.43 12.09
N LYS A 148 -5.45 -8.70 11.08
CA LYS A 148 -5.45 -9.95 10.33
C LYS A 148 -4.08 -10.59 10.40
N THR A 149 -4.04 -11.91 10.26
CA THR A 149 -2.79 -12.67 10.34
C THR A 149 -1.87 -12.36 9.16
N ILE A 150 -0.58 -12.68 9.31
CA ILE A 150 0.41 -12.56 8.23
C ILE A 150 -0.05 -13.34 6.99
N GLU A 151 -0.51 -14.58 7.19
CA GLU A 151 -1.06 -15.44 6.14
C GLU A 151 -2.30 -14.82 5.47
N TRP A 152 -3.25 -14.30 6.25
CA TRP A 152 -4.49 -13.73 5.72
C TRP A 152 -4.24 -12.48 4.86
N ASN A 153 -3.23 -11.68 5.25
CA ASN A 153 -2.77 -10.54 4.44
C ASN A 153 -2.00 -10.96 3.17
N GLY A 154 -1.75 -12.25 2.97
CA GLY A 154 -0.99 -12.77 1.84
C GLY A 154 0.47 -12.32 1.84
N ILE A 155 1.04 -12.10 3.03
CA ILE A 155 2.46 -11.78 3.21
C ILE A 155 3.27 -13.05 3.01
N ARG A 156 4.32 -12.96 2.19
CA ARG A 156 5.23 -14.06 1.88
C ARG A 156 6.66 -13.69 2.23
N GLU A 157 7.55 -14.68 2.18
CA GLU A 157 8.97 -14.47 2.41
C GLU A 157 9.55 -13.39 1.48
N GLU A 158 10.53 -12.66 2.00
CA GLU A 158 11.22 -11.53 1.34
C GLU A 158 10.33 -10.33 0.98
N ASN A 159 9.05 -10.34 1.34
CA ASN A 159 8.17 -9.20 1.10
C ASN A 159 8.69 -7.96 1.83
N ASN A 160 8.64 -6.83 1.12
CA ASN A 160 9.00 -5.53 1.67
C ASN A 160 7.74 -4.72 1.97
N ILE A 161 7.54 -4.44 3.25
CA ILE A 161 6.37 -3.79 3.80
C ILE A 161 6.77 -2.38 4.18
N ILE A 162 6.11 -1.41 3.56
CA ILE A 162 6.26 -0.02 3.92
C ILE A 162 5.35 0.26 5.10
N VAL A 163 5.92 0.86 6.13
CA VAL A 163 5.20 1.31 7.31
C VAL A 163 5.20 2.84 7.29
N GLN A 164 4.02 3.43 7.09
CA GLN A 164 3.90 4.88 7.00
C GLN A 164 3.19 5.43 8.24
N ARG A 165 3.84 6.39 8.88
CA ARG A 165 3.24 7.18 9.97
C ARG A 165 2.44 8.33 9.37
N LEU A 166 1.21 8.49 9.83
CA LEU A 166 0.33 9.59 9.47
C LEU A 166 0.34 10.63 10.59
N LYS A 167 0.42 11.92 10.22
CA LYS A 167 0.02 12.99 11.13
C LYS A 167 -1.50 12.88 11.32
N VAL A 168 -1.94 12.90 12.57
CA VAL A 168 -3.36 13.06 12.90
C VAL A 168 -3.74 14.52 12.66
#